data_AF-A0A2M8Q310-F1
#
_entry.id   AF-A0A2M8Q310-F1
#
_cell.length_a   1.000
_cell.length_b   1.000
_cell.length_c   1.000
_cell.angle_alpha   90.00
_cell.angle_beta   90.00
_cell.angle_gamma   90.00
#
_symmetry.space_group_name_H-M   'P 1'
#
loop_
_entity.id
_entity.type
_entity.pdbx_description
1 polymer ?
#
loop_
_entity_poly.entity_id
_entity_poly.type
_entity_poly.pdbx_seq_one_letter_code
_entity_poly.pdbx_strand_id
1 'polypeptide(L)'
;MLLFSIRNKALNTSPALAFGLYPDKPDATINLYATRTPQYQEPEGCRQPPDDYTRITVNNVTLNARTFAMLEYAAELYGGTIPITGAAIMQGSYNPGGVAASFGTHDGGGAVDLSVRNIPYSWDIKWEDIPKLIDALRLAGFAAWYRDERENLVPHIHAIAIGDAELSSAAAEQLTGRYGYFRGYDGFPRDNGIPLRPRYGTVIICQWMLDMGYQDLR
;
A
#
# COMPACT_ATOMS: atom_id res chain seq x y z
N MET A 1 50.25 -67.15 -66.98
CA MET A 1 49.25 -68.10 -66.45
C MET A 1 47.89 -67.44 -66.58
N LEU A 2 47.05 -67.94 -67.52
CA LEU A 2 45.60 -67.71 -67.76
C LEU A 2 45.07 -66.26 -67.90
N LEU A 3 44.00 -65.90 -68.63
CA LEU A 3 43.24 -66.34 -69.83
C LEU A 3 41.89 -65.55 -69.77
N PHE A 4 41.41 -64.98 -70.89
CA PHE A 4 40.00 -64.57 -71.18
C PHE A 4 39.33 -63.49 -70.27
N SER A 5 38.25 -62.74 -70.56
CA SER A 5 37.48 -62.31 -71.74
C SER A 5 36.18 -61.61 -71.26
N ILE A 6 35.86 -60.45 -71.86
CA ILE A 6 34.53 -59.89 -72.24
C ILE A 6 33.36 -59.92 -71.21
N ARG A 7 32.73 -58.76 -70.92
CA ARG A 7 31.32 -58.41 -71.30
C ARG A 7 30.81 -57.07 -70.72
N ASN A 8 30.16 -56.32 -71.62
CA ASN A 8 29.30 -55.14 -71.43
C ASN A 8 28.02 -55.42 -70.61
N LYS A 9 27.48 -54.35 -69.98
CA LYS A 9 26.06 -53.90 -70.03
C LYS A 9 25.94 -52.55 -69.27
N ALA A 10 25.72 -51.43 -69.96
CA ALA A 10 24.42 -50.77 -70.23
C ALA A 10 23.80 -50.13 -68.96
N LEU A 11 23.81 -48.80 -68.82
CA LEU A 11 22.83 -47.78 -69.30
C LEU A 11 22.05 -47.24 -68.09
N ASN A 12 22.18 -45.95 -67.75
CA ASN A 12 21.03 -45.06 -67.78
C ASN A 12 21.41 -43.58 -67.66
N THR A 13 20.71 -42.79 -68.47
CA THR A 13 20.82 -41.36 -68.71
C THR A 13 19.94 -40.55 -67.75
N SER A 14 20.26 -39.25 -67.60
CA SER A 14 19.37 -38.06 -67.63
C SER A 14 19.86 -36.96 -66.63
N PRO A 15 19.37 -35.70 -66.69
CA PRO A 15 20.09 -34.61 -67.35
C PRO A 15 20.33 -33.39 -66.42
N ALA A 16 21.04 -32.39 -66.94
CA ALA A 16 21.22 -31.06 -66.33
C ALA A 16 19.96 -30.19 -66.41
N LEU A 17 19.69 -29.37 -65.39
CA LEU A 17 18.86 -28.13 -65.35
C LEU A 17 19.05 -27.51 -63.96
N ALA A 18 18.93 -26.21 -63.64
CA ALA A 18 19.06 -24.92 -64.30
C ALA A 18 19.00 -23.88 -63.15
N PHE A 19 19.61 -22.71 -63.33
CA PHE A 19 19.60 -21.59 -62.37
C PHE A 19 18.17 -21.11 -62.06
N GLY A 20 17.92 -20.80 -60.78
CA GLY A 20 16.77 -20.03 -60.32
C GLY A 20 17.13 -19.23 -59.07
N LEU A 21 17.49 -17.95 -59.24
CA LEU A 21 17.64 -17.00 -58.14
C LEU A 21 16.23 -16.53 -57.74
N TYR A 22 15.81 -16.89 -56.53
CA TYR A 22 14.56 -16.41 -55.92
C TYR A 22 14.73 -14.98 -55.39
N PRO A 23 13.67 -14.14 -55.43
CA PRO A 23 13.70 -12.81 -54.83
C PRO A 23 13.63 -12.89 -53.29
N ASP A 24 14.48 -12.08 -52.63
CA ASP A 24 14.51 -11.92 -51.18
C ASP A 24 13.15 -11.46 -50.62
N LYS A 25 12.64 -12.21 -49.63
CA LYS A 25 11.53 -11.77 -48.77
C LYS A 25 12.02 -10.62 -47.88
N PRO A 26 11.24 -9.55 -47.65
CA PRO A 26 11.56 -8.58 -46.62
C PRO A 26 11.50 -9.27 -45.25
N ASP A 27 12.60 -9.16 -44.52
CA ASP A 27 12.80 -9.73 -43.21
C ASP A 27 11.82 -9.08 -42.21
N ALA A 28 10.96 -9.89 -41.61
CA ALA A 28 10.04 -9.45 -40.58
C ALA A 28 10.86 -9.20 -39.31
N THR A 29 11.19 -7.94 -39.06
CA THR A 29 11.81 -7.51 -37.81
C THR A 29 10.81 -7.68 -36.68
N ILE A 30 10.84 -8.84 -36.03
CA ILE A 30 10.10 -9.10 -34.80
C ILE A 30 10.79 -8.30 -33.69
N ASN A 31 10.17 -7.19 -33.28
CA ASN A 31 10.65 -6.36 -32.19
C ASN A 31 10.36 -7.08 -30.85
N LEU A 32 11.24 -8.01 -30.46
CA LEU A 32 11.10 -8.89 -29.28
C LEU A 32 11.54 -8.24 -27.95
N TYR A 33 11.71 -6.92 -27.89
CA TYR A 33 12.18 -6.24 -26.68
C TYR A 33 11.25 -5.10 -26.23
N ALA A 34 9.94 -5.36 -26.18
CA ALA A 34 9.10 -4.61 -25.26
C ALA A 34 9.37 -5.13 -23.84
N THR A 35 10.34 -4.52 -23.15
CA THR A 35 10.54 -4.70 -21.71
C THR A 35 9.27 -4.18 -21.03
N ARG A 36 8.35 -5.08 -20.69
CA ARG A 36 7.24 -4.77 -19.78
C ARG A 36 7.86 -4.40 -18.44
N THR A 37 7.96 -3.11 -18.15
CA THR A 37 8.11 -2.67 -16.77
C THR A 37 6.97 -3.31 -15.97
N PRO A 38 7.23 -3.98 -14.84
CA PRO A 38 6.15 -4.49 -14.00
C PRO A 38 5.26 -3.31 -13.66
N GLN A 39 4.04 -3.31 -14.19
CA GLN A 39 3.05 -2.29 -13.87
C GLN A 39 2.70 -2.49 -12.40
N TYR A 40 2.72 -1.41 -11.62
CA TYR A 40 2.25 -1.43 -10.25
C TYR A 40 0.85 -2.03 -10.19
N GLN A 41 0.65 -3.05 -9.37
CA GLN A 41 -0.66 -3.65 -9.15
C GLN A 41 -1.20 -3.09 -7.83
N GLU A 42 -2.26 -2.28 -7.95
CA GLU A 42 -2.92 -1.72 -6.78
C GLU A 42 -3.56 -2.83 -5.93
N PRO A 43 -3.37 -2.83 -4.60
CA PRO A 43 -4.08 -3.73 -3.71
C PRO A 43 -5.60 -3.58 -3.82
N GLU A 44 -6.31 -4.71 -3.80
CA GLU A 44 -7.77 -4.70 -3.75
C GLU A 44 -8.27 -3.99 -2.49
N GLY A 45 -9.26 -3.11 -2.65
CA GLY A 45 -9.81 -2.32 -1.56
C GLY A 45 -9.17 -0.93 -1.38
N CYS A 46 -8.17 -0.57 -2.18
CA CYS A 46 -7.71 0.81 -2.24
C CYS A 46 -8.83 1.74 -2.74
N ARG A 47 -9.08 2.82 -1.99
CA ARG A 47 -10.05 3.87 -2.37
C ARG A 47 -9.48 5.24 -2.08
N GLN A 48 -9.51 6.13 -3.07
CA GLN A 48 -9.19 7.54 -2.85
C GLN A 48 -10.29 8.19 -1.99
N PRO A 49 -9.94 8.89 -0.90
CA PRO A 49 -10.92 9.58 -0.06
C PRO A 49 -11.46 10.85 -0.73
N PRO A 50 -12.66 11.33 -0.35
CA PRO A 50 -13.18 12.60 -0.85
C PRO A 50 -12.39 13.79 -0.32
N ASP A 51 -12.35 14.89 -1.08
CA ASP A 51 -11.75 16.16 -0.66
C ASP A 51 -12.76 17.07 0.07
N ASP A 52 -13.44 16.53 1.08
CA ASP A 52 -14.38 17.29 1.93
C ASP A 52 -13.78 17.53 3.33
N TYR A 53 -13.41 18.79 3.60
CA TYR A 53 -12.76 19.18 4.86
C TYR A 53 -13.74 19.75 5.90
N THR A 54 -15.06 19.61 5.68
CA THR A 54 -16.09 20.08 6.60
C THR A 54 -15.85 19.50 8.00
N ARG A 55 -15.85 20.36 9.03
CA ARG A 55 -15.70 19.93 10.43
C ARG A 55 -16.97 19.21 10.88
N ILE A 56 -16.80 18.02 11.42
CA ILE A 56 -17.88 17.25 12.03
C ILE A 56 -17.50 16.89 13.47
N THR A 57 -18.52 16.64 14.30
CA THR A 57 -18.32 16.15 15.67
C THR A 57 -18.90 14.75 15.79
N VAL A 58 -18.07 13.81 16.20
CA VAL A 58 -18.44 12.40 16.42
C VAL A 58 -17.98 12.04 17.83
N ASN A 59 -18.88 11.54 18.68
CA ASN A 59 -18.53 11.17 20.06
C ASN A 59 -17.80 12.28 20.85
N ASN A 60 -18.23 13.55 20.68
CA ASN A 60 -17.60 14.74 21.27
C ASN A 60 -16.15 15.03 20.83
N VAL A 61 -15.62 14.35 19.82
CA VAL A 61 -14.35 14.70 19.18
C VAL A 61 -14.59 15.32 17.81
N THR A 62 -13.68 16.19 17.38
CA THR A 62 -13.75 16.82 16.06
C THR A 62 -12.97 16.01 15.03
N LEU A 63 -13.53 15.86 13.84
CA LEU A 63 -12.88 15.32 12.64
C LEU A 63 -13.22 16.22 11.45
N ASN A 64 -12.55 16.02 10.32
CA ASN A 64 -13.08 16.48 9.03
C ASN A 64 -13.86 15.34 8.35
N ALA A 65 -14.77 15.70 7.44
CA ALA A 65 -15.65 14.76 6.75
C ALA A 65 -14.85 13.73 5.92
N ARG A 66 -13.72 14.14 5.32
CA ARG A 66 -12.75 13.27 4.64
C ARG A 66 -12.26 12.14 5.54
N THR A 67 -11.75 12.46 6.72
CA THR A 67 -11.25 11.48 7.70
C THR A 67 -12.36 10.55 8.14
N PHE A 68 -13.56 11.07 8.35
CA PHE A 68 -14.71 10.24 8.73
C PHE A 68 -15.15 9.30 7.61
N ALA A 69 -15.21 9.75 6.36
CA ALA A 69 -15.51 8.90 5.21
C ALA A 69 -14.49 7.76 5.04
N MET A 70 -13.21 8.02 5.35
CA MET A 70 -12.18 6.99 5.41
C MET A 70 -12.44 5.98 6.54
N LEU A 71 -12.89 6.43 7.72
CA LEU A 71 -13.26 5.54 8.82
C LEU A 71 -14.49 4.69 8.50
N GLU A 72 -15.49 5.26 7.81
CA GLU A 72 -16.66 4.51 7.34
C GLU A 72 -16.24 3.41 6.38
N TYR A 73 -15.38 3.72 5.41
CA TYR A 73 -14.89 2.71 4.48
C TYR A 73 -13.98 1.66 5.16
N ALA A 74 -13.12 2.07 6.09
CA ALA A 74 -12.34 1.14 6.89
C ALA A 74 -13.24 0.20 7.71
N ALA A 75 -14.39 0.68 8.21
CA ALA A 75 -15.34 -0.14 8.95
C ALA A 75 -16.02 -1.18 8.03
N GLU A 76 -16.36 -0.80 6.80
CA GLU A 76 -16.87 -1.72 5.78
C GLU A 76 -15.87 -2.84 5.47
N LEU A 77 -14.59 -2.50 5.27
CA LEU A 77 -13.52 -3.47 4.99
C LEU A 77 -13.20 -4.36 6.20
N TYR A 78 -13.19 -3.78 7.39
CA TYR A 78 -12.86 -4.49 8.63
C TYR A 78 -13.94 -5.53 8.98
N GLY A 79 -15.22 -5.18 8.84
CA GLY A 79 -16.36 -6.10 9.07
C GLY A 79 -16.47 -6.67 10.49
N GLY A 80 -15.65 -6.21 11.45
CA GLY A 80 -15.68 -6.65 12.83
C GLY A 80 -16.48 -5.73 13.75
N THR A 81 -16.35 -5.93 15.06
CA THR A 81 -17.28 -5.35 16.05
C THR A 81 -16.77 -4.10 16.76
N ILE A 82 -15.53 -3.67 16.52
CA ILE A 82 -15.00 -2.42 17.10
C ILE A 82 -15.67 -1.23 16.39
N PRO A 83 -16.40 -0.35 17.12
CA PRO A 83 -17.18 0.73 16.51
C PRO A 83 -16.30 1.95 16.15
N ILE A 84 -15.45 1.81 15.13
CA ILE A 84 -14.45 2.83 14.71
C ILE A 84 -15.04 4.10 14.10
N THR A 85 -16.34 4.13 13.80
CA THR A 85 -17.08 5.31 13.36
C THR A 85 -17.84 5.99 14.52
N GLY A 86 -17.56 5.60 15.77
CA GLY A 86 -18.26 6.13 16.93
C GLY A 86 -17.49 5.89 18.22
N ALA A 87 -17.99 4.99 19.07
CA ALA A 87 -17.52 4.86 20.45
C ALA A 87 -16.05 4.45 20.58
N ALA A 88 -15.42 3.89 19.55
CA ALA A 88 -13.99 3.54 19.60
C ALA A 88 -13.08 4.75 19.37
N ILE A 89 -13.60 5.89 18.92
CA ILE A 89 -12.79 7.08 18.73
C ILE A 89 -12.42 7.66 20.10
N MET A 90 -11.14 7.59 20.45
CA MET A 90 -10.58 8.06 21.72
C MET A 90 -10.10 9.50 21.62
N GLN A 91 -9.53 9.87 20.47
CA GLN A 91 -9.06 11.22 20.18
C GLN A 91 -9.26 11.53 18.70
N GLY A 92 -9.77 12.72 18.41
CA GLY A 92 -9.97 13.23 17.05
C GLY A 92 -8.89 14.19 16.60
N SER A 93 -9.16 14.85 15.48
CA SER A 93 -8.35 15.91 14.87
C SER A 93 -8.64 17.27 15.52
N TYR A 94 -7.84 18.28 15.19
CA TYR A 94 -7.97 19.68 15.67
C TYR A 94 -8.01 19.81 17.20
N ASN A 95 -7.12 19.08 17.87
CA ASN A 95 -6.99 19.05 19.33
C ASN A 95 -5.65 19.63 19.81
N PRO A 96 -5.33 20.90 19.48
CA PRO A 96 -4.03 21.49 19.77
C PRO A 96 -3.74 21.51 21.27
N GLY A 97 -2.62 20.91 21.67
CA GLY A 97 -2.20 20.82 23.07
C GLY A 97 -3.09 19.93 23.95
N GLY A 98 -4.05 19.20 23.37
CA GLY A 98 -4.98 18.35 24.13
C GLY A 98 -4.30 17.15 24.78
N VAL A 99 -3.29 16.56 24.12
CA VAL A 99 -2.49 15.45 24.69
C VAL A 99 -1.02 15.66 24.37
N ALA A 100 -0.22 15.98 25.40
CA ALA A 100 1.22 16.22 25.23
C ALA A 100 1.97 15.04 24.59
N ALA A 101 1.57 13.80 24.92
CA ALA A 101 2.14 12.57 24.37
C ALA A 101 1.90 12.38 22.86
N SER A 102 1.02 13.18 22.25
CA SER A 102 0.79 13.15 20.80
C SER A 102 1.82 13.95 19.99
N PHE A 103 2.68 14.74 20.65
CA PHE A 103 3.68 15.60 19.99
C PHE A 103 3.07 16.52 18.91
N GLY A 104 1.80 16.89 19.07
CA GLY A 104 1.08 17.78 18.16
C GLY A 104 0.50 17.11 16.91
N THR A 105 0.54 15.78 16.79
CA THR A 105 0.00 15.09 15.60
C THR A 105 -1.49 15.39 15.38
N HIS A 106 -2.25 15.57 16.45
CA HIS A 106 -3.68 15.90 16.40
C HIS A 106 -4.00 17.39 16.30
N ASP A 107 -3.01 18.28 16.19
CA ASP A 107 -3.25 19.73 16.16
C ASP A 107 -3.96 20.17 14.87
N GLY A 108 -3.90 19.36 13.82
CA GLY A 108 -4.56 19.55 12.53
C GLY A 108 -5.58 18.46 12.19
N GLY A 109 -5.96 18.36 10.92
CA GLY A 109 -6.83 17.34 10.35
C GLY A 109 -6.19 15.96 10.25
N GLY A 110 -6.97 14.97 9.83
CA GLY A 110 -6.48 13.65 9.43
C GLY A 110 -6.02 12.70 10.53
N ALA A 111 -5.84 13.15 11.78
CA ALA A 111 -5.37 12.32 12.88
C ALA A 111 -6.54 11.76 13.72
N VAL A 112 -6.49 10.47 14.05
CA VAL A 112 -7.45 9.79 14.92
C VAL A 112 -6.81 8.67 15.73
N ASP A 113 -7.22 8.55 16.99
CA ASP A 113 -6.89 7.41 17.85
C ASP A 113 -8.12 6.54 18.09
N LEU A 114 -7.96 5.23 17.86
CA LEU A 114 -9.03 4.24 17.93
C LEU A 114 -8.74 3.19 19.00
N SER A 115 -9.69 3.00 19.92
CA SER A 115 -9.67 1.92 20.89
C SER A 115 -9.67 0.56 20.18
N VAL A 116 -8.87 -0.37 20.68
CA VAL A 116 -8.81 -1.77 20.23
C VAL A 116 -9.61 -2.71 21.14
N ARG A 117 -10.39 -2.14 22.05
CA ARG A 117 -11.10 -2.90 23.09
C ARG A 117 -12.49 -3.30 22.64
N ASN A 118 -13.00 -4.38 23.24
CA ASN A 118 -14.37 -4.85 23.09
C ASN A 118 -15.34 -3.94 23.86
N ILE A 119 -15.58 -2.76 23.31
CA ILE A 119 -16.50 -1.76 23.86
C ILE A 119 -17.89 -1.85 23.22
N PRO A 120 -18.97 -1.53 23.95
CA PRO A 120 -18.99 -1.15 25.37
C PRO A 120 -19.01 -2.36 26.33
N TYR A 121 -18.82 -3.59 25.82
CA TYR A 121 -19.16 -4.83 26.52
C TYR A 121 -18.17 -5.26 27.62
N SER A 122 -16.96 -5.70 27.25
CA SER A 122 -16.03 -6.35 28.19
C SER A 122 -14.73 -5.58 28.39
N TRP A 123 -14.46 -4.55 27.59
CA TRP A 123 -13.23 -3.74 27.63
C TRP A 123 -11.92 -4.53 27.40
N ASP A 124 -11.98 -5.83 27.14
CA ASP A 124 -10.82 -6.63 26.78
C ASP A 124 -10.26 -6.19 25.43
N ILE A 125 -8.94 -6.30 25.27
CA ILE A 125 -8.29 -6.01 23.98
C ILE A 125 -8.66 -7.11 22.98
N LYS A 126 -9.15 -6.72 21.80
CA LYS A 126 -9.46 -7.65 20.71
C LYS A 126 -8.22 -7.89 19.87
N TRP A 127 -7.27 -8.67 20.40
CA TRP A 127 -5.97 -8.91 19.78
C TRP A 127 -6.05 -9.44 18.34
N GLU A 128 -7.02 -10.29 18.04
CA GLU A 128 -7.23 -10.87 16.71
C GLU A 128 -7.75 -9.86 15.68
N ASP A 129 -8.35 -8.76 16.14
CA ASP A 129 -8.90 -7.71 15.28
C ASP A 129 -7.89 -6.65 14.92
N ILE A 130 -6.88 -6.41 15.77
CA ILE A 130 -5.85 -5.39 15.56
C ILE A 130 -5.21 -5.46 14.16
N PRO A 131 -4.67 -6.62 13.70
CA PRO A 131 -4.07 -6.68 12.37
C PRO A 131 -5.09 -6.43 11.25
N LYS A 132 -6.30 -6.98 11.36
CA LYS A 132 -7.37 -6.81 10.36
C LYS A 132 -7.81 -5.35 10.24
N LEU A 133 -7.96 -4.68 11.37
CA LEU A 133 -8.34 -3.29 11.44
C LEU A 133 -7.24 -2.37 10.91
N ILE A 134 -5.97 -2.67 11.19
CA ILE A 134 -4.83 -1.94 10.61
C ILE A 134 -4.81 -2.06 9.08
N ASP A 135 -5.00 -3.27 8.54
CA ASP A 135 -5.03 -3.48 7.09
C ASP A 135 -6.22 -2.74 6.45
N ALA A 136 -7.41 -2.80 7.06
CA ALA A 136 -8.59 -2.08 6.61
C ALA A 136 -8.40 -0.56 6.61
N LEU A 137 -7.80 0.00 7.67
CA LEU A 137 -7.46 1.42 7.76
C LEU A 137 -6.46 1.82 6.67
N ARG A 138 -5.45 0.98 6.40
CA ARG A 138 -4.43 1.25 5.38
C ARG A 138 -4.98 1.21 3.96
N LEU A 139 -5.87 0.26 3.65
CA LEU A 139 -6.61 0.22 2.39
C LEU A 139 -7.53 1.45 2.20
N ALA A 140 -8.15 1.91 3.29
CA ALA A 140 -8.97 3.12 3.30
C ALA A 140 -8.15 4.42 3.21
N GLY A 141 -6.81 4.34 3.24
CA GLY A 141 -5.91 5.47 3.00
C GLY A 141 -5.23 6.05 4.24
N PHE A 142 -5.27 5.37 5.38
CA PHE A 142 -4.53 5.79 6.57
C PHE A 142 -3.11 5.20 6.60
N ALA A 143 -2.15 5.96 7.14
CA ALA A 143 -1.00 5.36 7.82
C ALA A 143 -1.44 5.00 9.24
N ALA A 144 -1.51 3.71 9.57
CA ALA A 144 -2.06 3.23 10.84
C ALA A 144 -1.10 2.32 11.62
N TRP A 145 -1.01 2.49 12.94
CA TRP A 145 -0.12 1.75 13.83
C TRP A 145 -0.76 1.44 15.18
N TYR A 146 -0.52 0.24 15.70
CA TYR A 146 -0.88 -0.10 17.08
C TYR A 146 0.14 0.46 18.08
N ARG A 147 -0.37 1.12 19.13
CA ARG A 147 0.36 1.71 20.26
C ARG A 147 -0.05 1.04 21.56
N ASP A 148 0.89 0.92 22.49
CA ASP A 148 0.61 0.47 23.86
C ASP A 148 1.65 1.01 24.86
N GLU A 149 1.75 0.35 26.01
CA GLU A 149 2.63 0.68 27.12
C GLU A 149 4.11 0.76 26.74
N ARG A 150 4.55 0.14 25.64
CA ARG A 150 5.92 0.26 25.14
C ARG A 150 6.27 1.69 24.72
N GLU A 151 5.25 2.46 24.37
CA GLU A 151 5.33 3.89 24.05
C GLU A 151 4.81 4.76 25.21
N ASN A 152 4.58 4.19 26.40
CA ASN A 152 3.88 4.82 27.54
C ASN A 152 2.45 5.29 27.19
N LEU A 153 1.77 4.55 26.31
CA LEU A 153 0.42 4.85 25.85
C LEU A 153 -0.57 3.76 26.27
N VAL A 154 -1.84 4.13 26.39
CA VAL A 154 -2.92 3.12 26.51
C VAL A 154 -3.07 2.37 25.18
N PRO A 155 -3.46 1.09 25.15
CA PRO A 155 -3.66 0.35 23.90
C PRO A 155 -4.65 1.00 22.93
N HIS A 156 -4.17 1.44 21.77
CA HIS A 156 -4.98 2.03 20.70
C HIS A 156 -4.31 1.86 19.32
N ILE A 157 -5.06 2.13 18.25
CA ILE A 157 -4.50 2.35 16.91
C ILE A 157 -4.44 3.85 16.67
N HIS A 158 -3.25 4.36 16.39
CA HIS A 158 -3.03 5.72 15.91
C HIS A 158 -3.04 5.71 14.38
N ALA A 159 -3.85 6.58 13.76
CA ALA A 159 -4.00 6.63 12.31
C ALA A 159 -3.94 8.07 11.78
N ILE A 160 -3.19 8.26 10.69
CA ILE A 160 -3.02 9.53 9.97
C ILE A 160 -3.56 9.40 8.55
N ALA A 161 -4.51 10.24 8.16
CA ALA A 161 -5.14 10.24 6.85
C ALA A 161 -4.16 10.77 5.79
N ILE A 162 -3.61 9.87 4.96
CA ILE A 162 -2.64 10.22 3.92
C ILE A 162 -3.30 11.18 2.93
N GLY A 163 -2.61 12.28 2.61
CA GLY A 163 -3.10 13.27 1.65
C GLY A 163 -4.13 14.26 2.21
N ASP A 164 -4.39 14.27 3.51
CA ASP A 164 -5.20 15.31 4.13
C ASP A 164 -4.48 16.67 4.05
N ALA A 165 -5.11 17.68 3.46
CA ALA A 165 -4.50 19.00 3.29
C ALA A 165 -4.32 19.78 4.59
N GLU A 166 -4.96 19.34 5.69
CA GLU A 166 -4.97 20.03 6.97
C GLU A 166 -4.15 19.33 8.05
N LEU A 167 -3.33 18.32 7.69
CA LEU A 167 -2.42 17.67 8.63
C LEU A 167 -1.58 18.70 9.40
N SER A 168 -1.36 18.42 10.68
CA SER A 168 -0.29 19.09 11.43
C SER A 168 1.08 18.73 10.82
N SER A 169 2.08 19.57 11.03
CA SER A 169 3.46 19.25 10.61
C SER A 169 3.97 17.95 11.25
N ALA A 170 3.59 17.69 12.51
CA ALA A 170 3.93 16.45 13.21
C ALA A 170 3.29 15.22 12.56
N ALA A 171 2.02 15.29 12.16
CA ALA A 171 1.35 14.21 11.45
C ALA A 171 1.95 13.96 10.05
N ALA A 172 2.28 15.03 9.32
CA ALA A 172 2.93 14.91 8.01
C ALA A 172 4.31 14.23 8.11
N GLU A 173 5.09 14.52 9.16
CA GLU A 173 6.38 13.85 9.44
C GLU A 173 6.22 12.35 9.71
N GLN A 174 5.09 11.91 10.29
CA GLN A 174 4.82 10.47 10.46
C GLN A 174 4.55 9.75 9.13
N LEU A 175 4.28 10.46 8.04
CA LEU A 175 4.11 9.84 6.72
C LEU A 175 5.47 9.67 6.02
N THR A 176 6.24 10.75 5.90
CA THR A 176 7.40 10.82 4.98
C THR A 176 8.74 11.07 5.67
N GLY A 177 8.71 11.49 6.93
CA GLY A 177 9.88 11.77 7.74
C GLY A 177 10.73 10.53 8.03
N ARG A 178 11.76 10.70 8.85
CA ARG A 178 12.75 9.63 9.17
C ARG A 178 12.12 8.35 9.72
N TYR A 179 11.03 8.49 10.47
CA TYR A 179 10.29 7.37 11.09
C TYR A 179 9.03 7.01 10.31
N GLY A 180 8.86 7.55 9.10
CA GLY A 180 7.57 7.62 8.44
C GLY A 180 7.05 6.30 7.87
N TYR A 181 5.74 6.28 7.66
CA TYR A 181 4.99 5.19 7.05
C TYR A 181 5.58 4.73 5.72
N PHE A 182 5.87 5.66 4.81
CA PHE A 182 6.34 5.33 3.46
C PHE A 182 7.75 4.72 3.44
N ARG A 183 8.50 4.82 4.53
CA ARG A 183 9.79 4.12 4.76
C ARG A 183 9.61 2.76 5.45
N GLY A 184 8.38 2.39 5.74
CA GLY A 184 7.98 1.18 6.43
C GLY A 184 8.31 1.18 7.91
N TYR A 185 8.32 2.35 8.54
CA TYR A 185 8.52 2.51 9.97
C TYR A 185 7.21 2.85 10.68
N ASP A 186 7.28 2.89 12.00
CA ASP A 186 6.10 2.99 12.86
C ASP A 186 5.65 4.42 13.18
N GLY A 187 6.19 5.45 12.53
CA GLY A 187 5.80 6.84 12.73
C GLY A 187 6.15 7.44 14.09
N PHE A 188 6.84 6.70 14.99
CA PHE A 188 7.07 7.14 16.37
C PHE A 188 8.52 7.62 16.58
N PRO A 189 8.77 8.93 16.79
CA PRO A 189 10.09 9.45 17.11
C PRO A 189 10.60 8.94 18.46
N ARG A 190 11.92 8.76 18.58
CA ARG A 190 12.57 8.20 19.77
C ARG A 190 13.88 8.92 20.05
N ASP A 191 14.21 9.06 21.33
CA ASP A 191 15.42 9.74 21.80
C ASP A 191 16.71 9.13 21.22
N ASN A 192 16.75 7.82 21.03
CA ASN A 192 17.91 7.12 20.47
C ASN A 192 18.09 7.33 18.95
N GLY A 193 17.16 8.00 18.27
CA GLY A 193 17.27 8.26 16.84
C GLY A 193 16.95 7.05 15.93
N ILE A 194 16.57 5.89 16.47
CA ILE A 194 16.46 4.63 15.71
C ILE A 194 14.99 4.37 15.33
N PRO A 195 14.65 4.35 14.03
CA PRO A 195 13.32 3.96 13.57
C PRO A 195 13.04 2.47 13.80
N LEU A 196 11.82 2.14 14.22
CA LEU A 196 11.37 0.76 14.38
C LEU A 196 10.31 0.42 13.33
N ARG A 197 10.24 -0.87 12.99
CA ARG A 197 9.17 -1.44 12.15
C ARG A 197 7.87 -1.52 12.97
N PRO A 198 6.70 -1.39 12.33
CA PRO A 198 5.43 -1.60 13.02
C PRO A 198 5.26 -3.05 13.46
N ARG A 199 4.51 -3.27 14.54
CA ARG A 199 4.21 -4.62 15.05
C ARG A 199 3.27 -5.42 14.16
N TYR A 200 2.39 -4.72 13.44
CA TYR A 200 1.35 -5.32 12.61
C TYR A 200 1.27 -4.66 11.23
N GLY A 201 0.91 -5.48 10.25
CA GLY A 201 0.72 -5.11 8.86
C GLY A 201 2.00 -4.66 8.16
N THR A 202 1.92 -4.47 6.84
CA THR A 202 2.98 -3.83 6.04
C THR A 202 2.47 -2.55 5.38
N VAL A 203 3.37 -1.76 4.81
CA VAL A 203 2.99 -0.57 4.04
C VAL A 203 2.14 -1.00 2.85
N ILE A 204 0.92 -0.47 2.81
CA ILE A 204 0.04 -0.46 1.64
C ILE A 204 0.17 0.92 1.00
N ILE A 205 0.43 0.92 -0.30
CA ILE A 205 0.39 2.10 -1.15
C ILE A 205 -0.82 1.91 -2.07
N CYS A 206 -1.57 2.96 -2.34
CA CYS A 206 -2.62 2.92 -3.35
C CYS A 206 -2.17 3.76 -4.55
N GLN A 207 -2.70 3.49 -5.74
CA GLN A 207 -2.33 4.21 -6.95
C GLN A 207 -2.59 5.71 -6.79
N TRP A 208 -3.70 6.09 -6.18
CA TRP A 208 -4.02 7.50 -5.90
C TRP A 208 -2.97 8.19 -4.99
N MET A 209 -2.30 7.44 -4.10
CA MET A 209 -1.22 8.01 -3.28
C MET A 209 0.00 8.34 -4.15
N LEU A 210 0.32 7.46 -5.11
CA LEU A 210 1.39 7.70 -6.09
C LEU A 210 1.06 8.89 -6.98
N ASP A 211 -0.20 9.00 -7.41
CA ASP A 211 -0.69 10.11 -8.24
C ASP A 211 -0.63 11.45 -7.49
N MET A 212 -0.77 11.43 -6.15
CA MET A 212 -0.55 12.59 -5.27
C MET A 212 0.94 12.91 -5.01
N GLY A 213 1.86 12.08 -5.52
CA GLY A 213 3.31 12.28 -5.39
C GLY A 213 3.96 11.58 -4.19
N TYR A 214 3.23 10.75 -3.44
CA TYR A 214 3.85 9.85 -2.47
C TYR A 214 4.63 8.75 -3.19
N GLN A 215 5.61 8.16 -2.50
CA GLN A 215 6.50 7.15 -3.07
C GLN A 215 6.75 6.05 -2.06
N ASP A 216 7.11 4.86 -2.56
CA ASP A 216 7.72 3.83 -1.71
C ASP A 216 9.16 4.25 -1.37
N LEU A 217 9.42 4.49 -0.09
CA LEU A 217 10.72 4.96 0.41
C LEU A 217 11.47 3.87 1.21
N ARG A 218 11.03 2.60 1.09
CA ARG A 218 11.58 1.44 1.81
C ARG A 218 12.90 0.93 1.24
#